data_AF-A0A378PEK7-F1
#
_entry.id   AF-A0A378PEK7-F1
#
_cell.length_a   1.000
_cell.length_b   1.000
_cell.length_c   1.000
_cell.angle_alpha   90.00
_cell.angle_beta   90.00
_cell.angle_gamma   90.00
#
_symmetry.space_group_name_H-M   'P 1'
#
loop_
_entity.id
_entity.type
_entity.pdbx_description
1 polymer ?
#
loop_
_entity_poly.entity_id
_entity_poly.type
_entity_poly.pdbx_seq_one_letter_code
_entity_poly.pdbx_strand_id
1 'polypeptide(L)' 'MEIRTVAFESDLIIILENNQKVVITPFKTHEQGHFKLGIDAPKQVTVNRQEIYLKKQEQLKKENSLTDS' A
#
# COMPACT_ATOMS: atom_id res chain seq x y z
N MET A 1 -15.72 1.05 -0.41
CA MET A 1 -14.90 0.00 0.23
C MET A 1 -15.31 -1.32 -0.38
N GLU A 2 -14.36 -2.07 -0.91
CA GLU A 2 -14.58 -3.39 -1.53
C GLU A 2 -13.88 -4.45 -0.68
N ILE A 3 -14.51 -5.61 -0.49
CA ILE A 3 -13.95 -6.74 0.27
C ILE A 3 -13.85 -7.95 -0.66
N ARG A 4 -12.66 -8.54 -0.74
CA ARG A 4 -12.39 -9.76 -1.50
C ARG A 4 -11.70 -10.80 -0.63
N THR A 5 -12.12 -12.06 -0.75
CA THR A 5 -11.41 -13.20 -0.15
C THR A 5 -10.33 -13.65 -1.12
N VAL A 6 -9.09 -13.66 -0.65
CA VAL A 6 -7.91 -14.07 -1.44
C VAL A 6 -7.21 -15.18 -0.68
N ALA A 7 -6.97 -16.31 -1.32
CA ALA A 7 -6.18 -17.38 -0.73
C ALA A 7 -4.71 -16.95 -0.61
N PHE A 8 -4.03 -17.47 0.41
CA PHE A 8 -2.57 -17.31 0.48
C PHE A 8 -1.90 -17.90 -0.77
N GLU A 9 -0.76 -17.32 -1.14
CA GLU A 9 0.04 -17.64 -2.32
C GLU A 9 -0.70 -17.45 -3.66
N SER A 10 -1.84 -16.75 -3.66
CA SER A 10 -2.62 -16.41 -4.85
C SER A 10 -2.63 -14.90 -5.12
N ASP A 11 -2.58 -14.52 -6.40
CA ASP A 11 -2.52 -13.12 -6.80
C ASP A 11 -3.89 -12.44 -6.77
N LEU A 12 -3.94 -11.28 -6.13
CA LEU A 12 -4.99 -10.29 -6.31
C LEU A 12 -4.49 -9.20 -7.26
N ILE A 13 -5.15 -9.07 -8.41
CA ILE A 13 -4.82 -8.04 -9.40
C ILE A 13 -5.78 -6.85 -9.23
N ILE A 14 -5.21 -5.65 -9.14
CA ILE A 14 -5.92 -4.37 -9.13
C ILE A 14 -5.48 -3.57 -10.35
N ILE A 15 -6.44 -3.03 -11.09
CA ILE A 15 -6.19 -2.10 -12.19
C ILE A 15 -6.60 -0.71 -11.71
N LEU A 16 -5.63 0.21 -11.67
CA LEU A 16 -5.86 1.61 -11.32
C LEU A 16 -6.50 2.37 -12.48
N GLU A 17 -7.06 3.56 -12.22
CA GLU A 17 -7.76 4.37 -13.23
C GLU A 17 -6.89 4.72 -14.45
N ASN A 18 -5.58 4.84 -14.26
CA ASN A 18 -4.60 5.08 -15.33
C ASN A 18 -4.12 3.79 -16.03
N ASN A 19 -4.88 2.70 -15.91
CA ASN A 19 -4.59 1.38 -16.46
C ASN A 19 -3.28 0.75 -15.95
N GLN A 20 -2.77 1.21 -14.81
CA GLN A 20 -1.61 0.59 -14.17
C GLN A 20 -2.06 -0.65 -13.40
N LYS A 21 -1.38 -1.76 -13.66
CA LYS A 21 -1.58 -3.04 -12.97
C LYS A 21 -0.78 -3.07 -11.69
N VAL A 22 -1.43 -3.42 -10.58
CA VAL A 22 -0.80 -3.74 -9.30
C VAL A 22 -1.18 -5.17 -8.92
N VAL A 23 -0.19 -5.97 -8.50
CA VAL A 23 -0.41 -7.35 -8.03
C VAL A 23 -0.08 -7.41 -6.55
N ILE A 24 -1.00 -7.99 -5.79
CA ILE A 24 -0.88 -8.19 -4.35
C ILE A 24 -0.93 -9.69 -4.09
N THR A 25 0.11 -10.24 -3.45
CA THR A 25 0.19 -11.67 -3.13
C THR A 25 0.37 -11.83 -1.62
N PRO A 26 -0.61 -12.43 -0.91
CA PRO A 26 -0.48 -12.71 0.51
C PRO A 26 0.34 -13.99 0.73
N PHE A 27 1.27 -13.97 1.69
CA PHE A 27 2.10 -15.10 2.06
C PHE A 27 1.94 -15.42 3.54
N LYS A 28 1.87 -16.70 3.88
CA LYS A 28 1.87 -17.13 5.28
C LYS A 28 3.22 -16.86 5.94
N THR A 29 3.19 -16.54 7.23
CA THR A 29 4.38 -16.52 8.08
C THR A 29 4.29 -17.59 9.15
N HIS A 30 5.43 -17.95 9.74
CA HIS A 30 5.49 -18.90 10.86
C HIS A 30 4.95 -18.29 12.17
N GLU A 31 4.92 -16.96 12.28
CA GLU A 31 4.36 -16.24 13.42
C GLU A 31 2.84 -16.15 13.31
N GLN A 32 2.14 -16.56 14.38
CA GLN A 32 0.68 -16.54 14.42
C GLN A 32 0.14 -15.10 14.42
N GLY A 33 -0.93 -14.88 13.67
CA GLY A 33 -1.59 -13.57 13.54
C GLY A 33 -0.90 -12.63 12.55
N HIS A 34 0.31 -12.97 12.07
CA HIS A 34 1.02 -12.18 11.07
C HIS A 34 0.96 -12.86 9.71
N PHE A 35 1.11 -12.05 8.66
CA PHE A 35 1.30 -12.50 7.29
C PHE A 35 2.10 -11.46 6.52
N LYS A 36 2.65 -11.85 5.37
CA LYS A 36 3.39 -10.95 4.47
C LYS A 36 2.55 -10.63 3.24
N LEU A 37 2.79 -9.46 2.67
CA LEU A 37 2.23 -9.06 1.38
C LEU A 37 3.38 -8.77 0.42
N GLY A 38 3.43 -9.49 -0.70
CA GLY A 38 4.22 -9.08 -1.86
C GLY A 38 3.39 -8.11 -2.68
N ILE A 39 4.01 -7.00 -3.09
CA ILE A 39 3.38 -5.98 -3.94
C ILE A 39 4.26 -5.79 -5.16
N ASP A 40 3.74 -6.17 -6.33
CA ASP A 40 4.34 -5.83 -7.62
C ASP A 40 3.57 -4.66 -8.22
N ALA A 41 4.28 -3.56 -8.44
CA ALA A 41 3.70 -2.32 -8.93
C ALA A 41 4.70 -1.56 -9.84
N PRO A 42 4.21 -0.82 -10.84
CA PRO A 42 5.05 0.06 -11.66
C PRO A 42 5.77 1.09 -10.79
N LYS A 43 6.96 1.52 -11.22
CA LYS A 43 7.80 2.48 -10.47
C LYS A 43 7.12 3.82 -10.18
N GLN A 44 6.12 4.19 -10.97
CA GLN A 44 5.35 5.43 -10.78
C GLN A 44 4.32 5.30 -9.64
N VAL A 45 3.99 4.08 -9.20
CA VAL A 45 3.07 3.83 -8.10
C VAL A 45 3.88 3.76 -6.80
N THR A 46 3.61 4.70 -5.89
CA THR A 46 4.25 4.68 -4.58
C THR A 46 3.46 3.77 -3.64
N VAL A 47 4.10 2.74 -3.11
CA VAL A 47 3.51 1.80 -2.14
C VAL A 47 4.06 2.11 -0.75
N ASN A 48 3.17 2.32 0.22
CA ASN A 48 3.54 2.58 1.62
C ASN A 48 2.69 1.73 2.55
N ARG A 49 3.20 1.44 3.75
CA ARG A 49 2.34 1.09 4.87
C ARG A 49 1.54 2.31 5.31
N GLN A 50 0.29 2.11 5.68
CA GLN A 50 -0.64 3.22 5.94
C GLN A 50 -0.13 4.16 7.03
N GLU A 51 0.44 3.62 8.11
CA GLU A 51 0.99 4.39 9.22
C GLU A 51 2.18 5.26 8.80
N ILE A 52 2.98 4.80 7.83
CA ILE A 52 4.12 5.56 7.29
C ILE A 52 3.61 6.66 6.36
N TYR A 53 2.62 6.34 5.51
CA TYR A 53 1.99 7.32 4.63
C TYR A 53 1.40 8.49 5.41
N LEU A 54 0.63 8.20 6.47
CA LEU A 54 0.00 9.23 7.30
C LEU A 54 1.03 10.14 7.98
N LYS A 55 2.09 9.57 8.56
CA LYS A 55 3.17 10.35 9.17
C LYS A 55 3.85 11.28 8.16
N LYS A 56 4.08 10.82 6.93
CA LYS A 56 4.66 11.65 5.86
C LYS A 56 3.74 12.82 5.49
N GLN A 57 2.42 12.57 5.41
CA GLN A 57 1.44 13.63 5.12
C GLN A 57 1.36 14.68 6.23
N GLU A 58 1.43 14.26 7.50
CA GLU A 58 1.47 15.19 8.63
C GLU A 58 2.71 16.09 8.62
N GLN A 59 3.86 15.53 8.29
CA GLN A 59 5.10 16.30 8.18
C GLN A 59 5.03 17.34 7.06
N LEU A 60 4.58 16.95 5.86
CA LEU A 60 4.44 17.86 4.73
C LEU A 60 3.47 19.01 5.03
N LYS A 61 2.37 18.73 5.74
CA LYS A 61 1.42 19.76 6.17
C LYS A 61 2.05 20.77 7.12
N LYS A 62 2.88 20.30 8.07
CA LYS A 62 3.60 21.18 9.01
C LYS A 62 4.60 22.08 8.28
N GLU A 63 5.37 21.51 7.36
CA GLU A 63 6.37 22.26 6.57
C GLU A 63 5.70 23.37 5.74
N ASN A 64 4.59 23.08 5.06
CA ASN A 64 3.86 24.08 4.28
C ASN A 64 3.25 25.20 5.14
N SER A 65 2.80 24.87 6.37
CA SER A 65 2.24 25.90 7.28
C SER A 65 3.29 26.88 7.81
N LEU A 66 4.56 26.50 7.81
CA LEU A 66 5.67 27.34 8.28
C LEU A 66 6.22 28.27 7.18
N THR A 67 6.01 27.94 5.91
CA THR A 67 6.46 28.75 4.77
C THR A 67 5.47 29.85 4.37
N ASP A 68 4.22 29.77 4.83
CA ASP A 68 3.15 30.77 4.59
C ASP A 68 3.02 31.80 5.75
N SER A 69 3.97 31.82 6.71
CA SER A 69 3.99 32.72 7.87
C SER A 69 5.12 33.75 7.81
#